data_AF-F1VUQ2-F1
#
_entry.id   AF-F1VUQ2-F1
#
_cell.length_a   1.000
_cell.length_b   1.000
_cell.length_c   1.000
_cell.angle_alpha   90.00
_cell.angle_beta   90.00
_cell.angle_gamma   90.00
#
_symmetry.space_group_name_H-M   'P 1'
#
loop_
_entity.id
_entity.type
_entity.pdbx_description
1 polymer ?
#
loop_
_entity_poly.entity_id
_entity_poly.type
_entity_poly.pdbx_seq_one_letter_code
_entity_poly.pdbx_strand_id
1 'polypeptide(L)' 'MYAPLRGRALAGASGNADARIFTSLMEAELVSIAGIYRTFENGYPQGLANHAVQIRLVGDRLDVLSVNS' A
#
# COMPACT_ATOMS: atom_id res chain seq x y z
N MET A 1 10.78 -8.54 1.83
CA MET A 1 10.31 -9.40 0.72
C MET A 1 9.85 -8.47 -0.39
N TYR A 2 10.62 -8.31 -1.46
CA TYR A 2 10.25 -7.48 -2.62
C TYR A 2 9.64 -8.39 -3.68
N ALA A 3 8.34 -8.65 -3.55
CA ALA A 3 7.57 -9.34 -4.59
C ALA A 3 6.58 -8.34 -5.20
N PRO A 4 6.33 -8.39 -6.52
CA PRO A 4 5.27 -7.59 -7.14
C PRO A 4 3.95 -7.90 -6.43
N LEU A 5 3.26 -6.84 -5.99
CA LEU A 5 2.12 -6.94 -5.11
C LEU A 5 0.85 -7.24 -5.93
N ARG A 6 0.81 -8.43 -6.51
CA ARG A 6 -0.37 -8.96 -7.20
C ARG A 6 -1.28 -9.63 -6.18
N GLY A 7 -2.26 -8.88 -5.68
CA GLY A 7 -3.27 -9.36 -4.73
C GLY A 7 -3.39 -8.49 -3.48
N ARG A 8 -3.39 -9.12 -2.30
CA ARG A 8 -3.63 -8.47 -1.01
C ARG A 8 -2.33 -8.30 -0.23
N ALA A 9 -1.97 -7.06 0.14
CA ALA A 9 -0.90 -6.83 1.12
C ALA A 9 -1.46 -6.56 2.49
N LEU A 10 -0.87 -7.23 3.48
CA LEU A 10 -1.20 -7.07 4.89
C LEU A 10 0.09 -6.76 5.63
N ALA A 11 0.12 -5.64 6.34
CA ALA A 11 1.22 -5.24 7.20
C ALA A 11 0.69 -4.80 8.58
N GLY A 12 1.57 -4.81 9.57
CA GLY A 12 1.18 -4.44 10.93
C GLY A 12 0.21 -5.42 11.59
N ALA A 13 0.34 -6.73 11.33
CA ALA A 13 -0.49 -7.78 11.94
C ALA A 13 -0.50 -7.74 13.50
N SER A 14 0.49 -7.10 14.11
CA SER A 14 0.59 -6.86 15.55
C SER A 14 0.00 -5.52 16.02
N GLY A 15 -0.76 -4.80 15.18
CA GLY A 15 -1.24 -3.44 15.48
C GLY A 15 -0.16 -2.36 15.36
N ASN A 16 0.95 -2.65 14.65
CA ASN A 16 2.03 -1.69 14.47
C ASN A 16 1.65 -0.65 13.40
N ALA A 17 1.28 0.55 13.86
CA ALA A 17 0.95 1.69 13.01
C ALA A 17 2.15 2.27 12.23
N ASP A 18 3.39 1.99 12.65
CA ASP A 18 4.60 2.41 11.91
C ASP A 18 4.96 1.45 10.77
N ALA A 19 4.18 0.38 10.57
CA ALA A 19 4.40 -0.54 9.46
C ALA A 19 4.22 0.19 8.11
N ARG A 20 5.14 -0.10 7.18
CA ARG A 20 5.18 0.48 5.83
C ARG A 20 5.19 -0.65 4.81
N ILE A 21 4.36 -0.54 3.78
CA ILE A 21 4.35 -1.46 2.64
C ILE A 21 5.07 -0.76 1.49
N PHE A 22 6.06 -1.43 0.91
CA PHE A 22 6.77 -0.97 -0.27
C PHE A 22 6.48 -1.95 -1.40
N THR A 23 6.07 -1.42 -2.56
CA THR A 23 5.93 -2.21 -3.77
C THR A 23 6.64 -1.50 -4.92
N SER A 24 7.29 -2.30 -5.77
CA SER A 24 7.94 -1.80 -6.98
C SER A 24 6.93 -1.51 -8.09
N LEU A 25 5.77 -2.18 -8.06
CA LEU A 25 4.64 -1.98 -8.98
C LEU A 25 3.34 -1.96 -8.19
N MET A 26 2.56 -0.89 -8.32
CA MET A 26 1.23 -0.83 -7.72
C MET A 26 0.22 -1.63 -8.57
N GLU A 27 0.06 -2.90 -8.22
CA GLU A 27 -0.95 -3.84 -8.76
C GLU A 27 -1.82 -4.44 -7.64
N ALA A 28 -1.80 -3.85 -6.44
CA ALA A 28 -2.48 -4.40 -5.27
C ALA A 28 -3.99 -4.10 -5.30
N GLU A 29 -4.81 -5.13 -5.18
CA GLU A 29 -6.27 -5.00 -5.12
C GLU A 29 -6.72 -4.48 -3.74
N LEU A 30 -6.01 -4.88 -2.68
CA LEU A 30 -6.25 -4.46 -1.31
C LEU A 30 -4.94 -4.34 -0.55
N VAL A 31 -4.85 -3.31 0.29
CA VAL A 31 -3.73 -3.15 1.22
C VAL A 31 -4.28 -2.90 2.62
N SER A 32 -3.65 -3.49 3.63
CA SER A 32 -3.99 -3.26 5.03
C SER A 32 -2.76 -2.99 5.86
N ILE A 33 -2.85 -1.99 6.75
CA ILE A 33 -1.84 -1.67 7.76
C ILE A 33 -2.53 -1.54 9.11
N ALA A 34 -2.12 -2.34 10.09
CA ALA A 34 -2.63 -2.30 11.47
C ALA A 34 -4.17 -2.44 11.58
N GLY A 35 -4.79 -3.20 10.66
CA GLY A 35 -6.24 -3.41 10.62
C GLY A 35 -7.01 -2.39 9.79
N ILE A 36 -6.41 -1.26 9.43
CA ILE A 36 -6.98 -0.32 8.45
C ILE A 36 -6.72 -0.88 7.06
N TYR A 37 -7.75 -0.96 6.21
CA TYR A 37 -7.62 -1.46 4.84
C TYR A 37 -8.12 -0.46 3.81
N ARG A 38 -7.55 -0.54 2.61
CA ARG A 38 -7.97 0.24 1.44
C ARG A 38 -8.01 -0.68 0.22
N THR A 39 -9.11 -0.62 -0.52
CA THR A 39 -9.29 -1.32 -1.79
C THR A 39 -8.96 -0.40 -2.96
N PHE A 40 -8.47 -0.99 -4.06
CA PHE A 40 -8.16 -0.30 -5.31
C PHE A 40 -8.98 -0.86 -6.49
N GLU A 41 -10.14 -1.47 -6.19
CA GLU A 41 -11.05 -2.06 -7.19
C GLU A 41 -11.59 -1.00 -8.16
N ASN A 42 -11.73 0.26 -7.72
CA ASN A 42 -12.13 1.39 -8.56
C ASN A 42 -10.98 1.97 -9.40
N GLY A 43 -9.83 1.29 -9.45
CA GLY A 43 -8.62 1.74 -10.12
C GLY A 43 -7.72 2.60 -9.24
N TYR A 44 -6.54 2.90 -9.78
CA TYR A 44 -5.52 3.71 -9.10
C TYR A 44 -5.64 5.16 -9.54
N PRO A 45 -5.38 6.14 -8.66
CA PRO A 45 -5.25 7.53 -9.08
C PRO A 45 -4.12 7.67 -10.11
N GLN A 46 -4.26 8.64 -11.02
CA GLN A 46 -3.32 8.80 -12.15
C GLN A 46 -1.88 8.94 -11.65
N GLY A 47 -0.97 8.12 -12.20
CA GLY A 47 0.46 8.12 -11.85
C GLY A 47 0.87 7.19 -10.70
N LEU A 48 -0.06 6.43 -10.11
CA LEU A 48 0.28 5.42 -9.08
C LEU A 48 0.37 4.00 -9.64
N ALA A 49 -0.48 3.64 -10.60
CA ALA A 49 -0.47 2.30 -11.23
C ALA A 49 0.87 2.00 -11.90
N ASN A 50 1.41 0.80 -11.74
CA ASN A 50 2.70 0.37 -12.30
C ASN A 50 3.93 1.19 -11.86
N HIS A 51 3.79 2.06 -10.86
CA HIS A 51 4.91 2.78 -10.26
C HIS A 51 5.31 2.17 -8.92
N ALA A 52 6.56 2.43 -8.52
CA ALA A 52 7.02 2.12 -7.18
C ALA A 52 6.32 3.06 -6.19
N VAL A 53 5.59 2.48 -5.24
CA VAL A 53 4.85 3.24 -4.24
C VAL A 53 5.14 2.75 -2.83
N GLN A 54 5.06 3.68 -1.89
CA GLN A 54 5.13 3.44 -0.47
C GLN A 54 3.75 3.71 0.13
N ILE A 55 3.22 2.72 0.84
CA ILE A 55 1.98 2.84 1.59
C ILE A 55 2.31 2.87 3.08
N ARG A 56 1.77 3.83 3.80
CA ARG A 56 1.95 3.98 5.24
C ARG A 56 0.64 4.35 5.91
N LEU A 57 0.52 4.03 7.19
CA LEU A 57 -0.56 4.54 8.01
C LEU A 57 -0.18 5.92 8.56
N VAL A 58 -1.04 6.92 8.37
CA VAL A 58 -0.90 8.27 8.92
C VAL A 58 -2.14 8.56 9.76
N GLY A 59 -2.00 8.47 11.08
CA GLY A 59 -3.15 8.47 11.99
C GLY A 59 -4.00 7.24 11.75
N ASP A 60 -5.23 7.43 11.27
CA ASP A 60 -6.18 6.35 10.95
C ASP A 60 -6.40 6.18 9.43
N ARG A 61 -5.56 6.81 8.59
CA ARG A 61 -5.70 6.78 7.13
C ARG A 61 -4.48 6.21 6.44
N LEU A 62 -4.72 5.38 5.42
CA LEU A 62 -3.69 4.89 4.52
C LEU A 62 -3.29 5.98 3.52
N ASP A 63 -2.03 6.37 3.57
CA ASP A 63 -1.40 7.32 2.66
C ASP A 63 -0.54 6.55 1.63
N VAL A 64 -0.59 6.97 0.38
CA VAL A 64 0.09 6.30 -0.73
C VAL A 64 0.95 7.32 -1.46
N LEU A 65 2.27 7.13 -1.37
CA LEU A 65 3.27 8.03 -1.90
C LEU A 65 4.02 7.34 -3.03
N SER A 66 4.30 8.06 -4.12
CA SER A 66 5.26 7.59 -5.12
C SER A 66 6.67 7.69 -4.56
N VAL A 67 7.48 6.64 -4.68
CA VAL A 67 8.84 6.60 -4.12
C VAL A 67 9.88 7.21 -5.08
N ASN A 68 9.45 7.63 -6.27
CA ASN A 68 10.32 8.03 -7.38
C ASN A 68 9.99 9.46 -7.85
N SER A 69 10.03 10.43 -6.92
CA SER A 69 9.89 11.87 -7.23
C SER A 69 11.25 12.55 -7.33
#